data_AF-A0A259JV31-F1
#
_entry.id   AF-A0A259JV31-F1
#
_cell.length_a   1.000
_cell.length_b   1.000
_cell.length_c   1.000
_cell.angle_alpha   90.00
_cell.angle_beta   90.00
_cell.angle_gamma   90.00
#
_symmetry.space_group_name_H-M   'P 1'
#
loop_
_entity.id
_entity.type
_entity.pdbx_description
1 polymer ?
#
loop_
_entity_poly.entity_id
_entity_poly.type
_entity_poly.pdbx_seq_one_letter_code
_entity_poly.pdbx_strand_id
1 'polypeptide(L)' 'MADTVLSGSTLGAAAGTQTISVSELLPWAVFGGLLMLLALYFVGAEQGATSLIPGMYVHEFLHDGRHLLGFPCH' A
#
# COMPACT_ATOMS: atom_id res chain seq x y z
N MET A 1 9.06 -21.61 -63.89
CA MET A 1 8.37 -20.42 -63.36
C MET A 1 7.24 -20.93 -62.47
N ALA A 2 7.49 -21.05 -61.18
CA ALA A 2 6.46 -21.40 -60.19
C ALA A 2 6.78 -20.55 -58.96
N ASP A 3 5.85 -19.64 -58.70
CA ASP A 3 6.03 -18.49 -57.83
C ASP A 3 6.16 -18.89 -56.36
N THR A 4 7.22 -18.40 -55.73
CA THR A 4 7.42 -18.49 -54.29
C THR A 4 6.53 -17.45 -53.62
N VAL A 5 5.36 -17.88 -53.14
CA VAL A 5 4.50 -17.06 -52.29
C VAL A 5 5.14 -16.99 -50.90
N LEU A 6 5.78 -15.87 -50.59
CA LEU A 6 6.20 -15.50 -49.24
C LEU A 6 4.94 -15.10 -48.46
N SER A 7 4.37 -16.04 -47.70
CA SER A 7 3.38 -15.73 -46.67
C SER A 7 4.06 -14.92 -45.57
N GLY A 8 4.08 -13.60 -45.74
CA GLY A 8 4.54 -12.65 -44.74
C GLY A 8 3.60 -12.66 -43.55
N SER A 9 4.04 -13.24 -42.45
CA SER A 9 3.39 -13.12 -41.13
C SER A 9 3.47 -11.66 -40.66
N THR A 10 2.56 -10.83 -41.16
CA THR A 10 2.29 -9.48 -40.64
C THR A 10 1.38 -9.58 -39.43
N LEU A 11 1.87 -10.23 -38.36
CA LEU A 11 1.30 -10.00 -37.03
C LEU A 11 2.20 -8.98 -36.35
N GLY A 12 2.14 -7.75 -36.87
CA GLY A 12 2.54 -6.59 -36.10
C GLY A 12 1.77 -6.65 -34.79
N ALA A 13 2.45 -7.03 -33.72
CA ALA A 13 1.95 -6.84 -32.38
C ALA A 13 1.77 -5.34 -32.22
N ALA A 14 0.57 -4.85 -32.48
CA ALA A 14 0.14 -3.56 -31.99
C ALA A 14 0.25 -3.67 -30.48
N ALA A 15 1.38 -3.19 -29.93
CA ALA A 15 1.55 -2.95 -28.52
C ALA A 15 0.59 -1.81 -28.17
N GLY A 16 -0.70 -2.16 -28.11
CA GLY A 16 -1.72 -1.31 -27.54
C GLY A 16 -1.30 -1.05 -26.11
N THR A 17 -1.25 0.22 -25.73
CA THR A 17 -1.08 0.60 -24.33
C THR A 17 -2.24 -0.04 -23.56
N GLN A 18 -1.95 -1.09 -22.80
CA GLN A 18 -2.93 -1.74 -21.94
C GLN A 18 -3.34 -0.71 -20.89
N THR A 19 -4.55 -0.16 -21.03
CA THR A 19 -5.09 0.78 -20.05
C THR A 19 -5.77 -0.03 -18.95
N ILE A 20 -5.27 0.08 -17.73
CA ILE A 20 -5.87 -0.56 -16.55
C ILE A 20 -6.99 0.34 -16.07
N SER A 21 -8.17 -0.23 -15.86
CA SER A 21 -9.31 0.54 -15.35
C SER A 21 -9.09 0.93 -13.88
N VAL A 22 -9.51 2.14 -13.50
CA VAL A 22 -9.38 2.61 -12.10
C VAL A 22 -10.15 1.67 -11.14
N SER A 23 -11.26 1.10 -11.58
CA SER A 23 -12.04 0.12 -10.82
C SER A 23 -11.26 -1.16 -10.49
N GLU A 24 -10.34 -1.59 -11.34
CA GLU A 24 -9.48 -2.75 -11.06
C GLU A 24 -8.41 -2.43 -10.02
N LEU A 25 -7.94 -1.18 -9.97
CA LEU A 25 -6.95 -0.72 -9.00
C LEU A 25 -7.58 -0.36 -7.65
N LEU A 26 -8.84 0.06 -7.63
CA LEU A 26 -9.50 0.62 -6.45
C LEU A 26 -9.44 -0.30 -5.22
N PRO A 27 -9.73 -1.62 -5.30
CA PRO A 27 -9.69 -2.49 -4.13
C PRO A 27 -8.28 -2.61 -3.55
N TRP A 28 -7.26 -2.70 -4.41
CA TRP A 28 -5.86 -2.79 -4.00
C TRP A 28 -5.34 -1.48 -3.43
N ALA A 29 -5.74 -0.35 -4.00
CA ALA A 29 -5.42 0.97 -3.48
C ALA A 29 -6.05 1.20 -2.10
N VAL A 30 -7.32 0.79 -1.92
CA VAL A 30 -7.99 0.85 -0.61
C VAL A 30 -7.29 -0.05 0.39
N PHE A 31 -7.02 -1.31 0.03
CA PHE A 31 -6.30 -2.24 0.90
C PHE A 31 -4.93 -1.68 1.29
N GLY A 32 -4.09 -1.33 0.31
CA GLY A 32 -2.78 -0.73 0.55
C GLY A 32 -2.86 0.56 1.36
N GLY A 33 -3.87 1.40 1.11
CA GLY A 33 -4.13 2.61 1.88
C GLY A 33 -4.47 2.32 3.35
N LEU A 34 -5.30 1.32 3.63
CA LEU A 34 -5.59 0.89 5.00
C LEU A 34 -4.35 0.37 5.72
N LEU A 35 -3.52 -0.42 5.02
CA LEU A 35 -2.26 -0.93 5.56
C LEU A 35 -1.26 0.21 5.81
N MET A 36 -1.21 1.20 4.92
CA MET A 36 -0.41 2.42 5.11
C MET A 36 -0.88 3.20 6.34
N LEU A 37 -2.19 3.42 6.50
CA LEU A 37 -2.74 4.10 7.66
C LEU A 37 -2.45 3.35 8.96
N LEU A 38 -2.53 2.02 8.94
CA LEU A 38 -2.16 1.18 10.08
C LEU A 38 -0.68 1.32 10.43
N ALA A 39 0.20 1.28 9.42
CA ALA A 39 1.63 1.49 9.62
C ALA A 39 1.92 2.89 10.19
N LEU A 40 1.27 3.94 9.66
CA LEU A 40 1.38 5.30 10.18
C LEU A 40 0.86 5.42 11.61
N TYR A 41 -0.20 4.69 11.98
CA TYR A 41 -0.70 4.64 13.35
C TYR A 41 0.33 4.02 14.28
N PHE A 42 0.91 2.86 13.95
CA PHE A 42 1.91 2.22 14.80
C PHE A 42 3.20 3.05 14.88
N VAL A 43 3.74 3.49 13.75
CA VAL A 43 4.94 4.35 13.74
C VAL A 43 4.68 5.65 14.48
N GLY A 44 3.52 6.28 14.27
CA GLY A 44 3.12 7.49 14.99
C GLY A 44 2.96 7.26 16.49
N ALA A 45 2.31 6.17 16.91
CA ALA A 45 2.15 5.79 18.31
C ALA A 45 3.50 5.60 19.02
N GLU A 46 4.44 4.88 18.41
CA GLU A 46 5.77 4.64 18.97
C GLU A 46 6.62 5.92 19.05
N GLN A 47 6.42 6.86 18.12
CA GLN A 47 7.10 8.17 18.14
C GLN A 47 6.34 9.24 18.95
N GLY A 48 5.30 8.85 19.69
CA GLY A 48 4.55 9.75 20.57
C GLY A 48 3.62 10.73 19.84
N ALA A 49 3.27 10.51 18.57
CA ALA A 49 2.30 11.34 17.84
C ALA A 49 0.91 11.33 18.50
N THR A 50 0.56 10.26 19.22
CA THR A 50 -0.66 10.19 20.05
C THR A 50 -0.60 11.07 21.30
N SER A 51 0.58 11.56 21.71
CA SER A 51 0.75 12.54 22.80
C SER A 51 0.19 13.92 22.41
N LEU A 52 0.07 14.22 21.11
CA LEU A 52 -0.48 15.48 20.60
C LEU A 52 -2.01 15.53 20.64
N ILE A 53 -2.68 14.38 20.80
CA ILE A 53 -4.14 14.28 20.90
C ILE A 53 -4.49 14.13 22.40
N PRO A 54 -5.17 15.11 23.03
CA PRO A 54 -5.52 15.02 24.43
C PRO A 54 -6.53 13.89 24.66
N GLY A 55 -6.08 12.81 25.30
CA GLY A 55 -6.91 11.66 25.63
C GLY A 55 -6.30 10.81 26.74
N MET A 56 -6.65 11.10 28.00
CA MET A 56 -6.14 10.42 29.20
C MET A 56 -6.14 8.88 29.08
N TYR A 57 -7.24 8.28 28.63
CA TYR A 57 -7.40 6.82 28.56
C TYR A 57 -6.58 6.16 27.46
N VAL A 58 -6.57 6.74 26.26
CA VAL A 58 -5.80 6.17 25.13
C VAL A 58 -4.31 6.38 25.36
N HIS A 59 -3.93 7.52 25.92
CA HIS A 59 -2.55 7.85 26.26
C HIS A 59 -1.99 6.88 27.31
N GLU A 60 -2.72 6.61 28.40
CA GLU A 60 -2.31 5.63 29.42
C GLU A 60 -2.28 4.20 28.88
N PHE A 61 -3.31 3.76 28.14
CA PHE A 61 -3.34 2.41 27.56
C PHE A 61 -2.15 2.16 26.63
N LEU A 62 -1.80 3.12 25.79
CA LEU A 62 -0.70 2.99 24.84
C LEU A 62 0.67 3.10 25.54
N HIS A 63 0.76 3.99 26.53
CA HIS A 63 1.93 4.13 27.39
C HIS A 63 2.21 2.84 28.20
N ASP A 64 1.18 2.22 28.77
CA ASP A 64 1.26 0.94 29.49
C ASP A 64 1.54 -0.24 28.56
N GLY A 65 0.98 -0.23 27.34
CA GLY A 65 1.26 -1.24 26.32
C GLY A 65 2.74 -1.28 25.94
N ARG A 66 3.38 -0.11 25.79
CA ARG A 66 4.82 -0.01 25.53
C ARG A 66 5.65 -0.60 26.68
N HIS A 67 5.25 -0.36 27.92
CA HIS A 67 5.89 -0.96 29.09
C HIS A 67 5.70 -2.49 29.16
N LEU A 68 4.51 -3.00 28.82
CA LEU A 68 4.24 -4.44 28.77
C LEU A 68 5.08 -5.16 27.69
N LEU A 69 5.37 -4.49 26.58
CA LEU A 69 6.24 -5.01 25.52
C LEU A 69 7.74 -4.82 25.80
N GLY A 70 8.10 -4.24 26.96
CA GLY A 70 9.48 -4.11 27.43
C GLY A 70 10.25 -2.93 26.83
N PHE A 71 9.57 -2.01 26.13
CA PHE A 71 10.19 -0.79 25.61
C PHE A 71 10.23 0.29 26.72
N PRO A 72 11.41 0.77 27.14
CA PRO A 72 11.52 1.73 28.23
C PRO A 72 11.03 3.12 27.84
N CYS A 73 10.45 3.84 28.81
CA CYS A 73 10.14 5.27 28.71
C CYS A 73 11.28 6.10 29.33
N HIS A 74 11.88 7.02 28.57
CA HIS A 74 12.68 8.12 29.09
C HIS A 74 12.44 9.37 28.25
#